data_AF-A0ABD1U2V7-F1
#
_entry.id   AF-A0ABD1U2V7-F1
#
_cell.length_a   1.000
_cell.length_b   1.000
_cell.length_c   1.000
_cell.angle_alpha   90.00
_cell.angle_beta   90.00
_cell.angle_gamma   90.00
#
_symmetry.space_group_name_H-M   'P 1'
#
loop_
_entity.id
_entity.type
_entity.pdbx_description
1 polymer ?
#
loop_
_entity_poly.entity_id
_entity_poly.type
_entity_poly.pdbx_seq_one_letter_code
_entity_poly.pdbx_strand_id
1 'polypeptide(L)'
;MDLGQVDLVTHIFTGVLKVVDPGLLVLLNDTNGGIIWSSNTSRHVKTPVAKLLDSGNLVVKDENDDDPGNFLWEGFNYPTDTFLPGMKYGWNYKTGLEVYVSSWKSKDDPSSGDFSYHFDPTGYPQYLLRKNTYYWLSVVLFKSGPWNGLCFSGTPSLRKNTYYKYRLVLNENEAYYTYELLDRSIYQIYTCTHMQPCTNCMMKLKVVPTISC
;
A
#
# COMPACT_ATOMS: atom_id res chain seq x y z
N MET A 1 44.75 27.77 -20.82
CA MET A 1 44.12 26.60 -20.16
C MET A 1 42.67 26.97 -20.01
N ASP A 2 41.85 26.35 -20.84
CA ASP A 2 40.41 26.57 -20.88
C ASP A 2 39.80 25.80 -19.70
N LEU A 3 39.19 26.52 -18.75
CA LEU A 3 38.43 25.90 -17.67
C LEU A 3 37.05 25.61 -18.25
N GLY A 4 36.93 24.41 -18.82
CA GLY A 4 35.68 23.88 -19.34
C GLY A 4 34.56 24.04 -18.32
N GLN A 5 33.55 24.79 -18.72
CA GLN A 5 32.28 24.93 -18.04
C GLN A 5 31.66 23.54 -17.87
N VAL A 6 31.57 23.08 -16.62
CA VAL A 6 30.80 21.88 -16.27
C VAL A 6 29.34 22.30 -16.26
N ASP A 7 28.68 22.17 -17.40
CA ASP A 7 27.22 22.23 -17.45
C ASP A 7 26.67 21.03 -16.67
N LEU A 8 26.30 21.26 -15.41
CA LEU A 8 25.42 20.36 -14.69
C LEU A 8 24.05 20.45 -15.37
N VAL A 9 23.82 19.57 -16.35
CA VAL A 9 22.50 19.31 -16.92
C VAL A 9 21.63 18.77 -15.79
N THR A 10 20.98 19.68 -15.07
CA THR A 10 19.81 19.34 -14.28
C THR A 10 18.73 19.01 -15.29
N HIS A 11 18.49 17.73 -15.54
CA HIS A 11 17.30 17.35 -16.28
C HIS A 11 16.08 17.72 -15.42
N ILE A 12 15.51 18.90 -15.69
CA ILE A 12 14.29 19.38 -15.05
C ILE A 12 13.13 18.61 -15.69
N PHE A 13 12.89 17.38 -15.23
CA PHE A 13 11.72 16.63 -15.66
C PHE A 13 10.50 17.14 -14.90
N THR A 14 9.56 17.74 -15.62
CA THR A 14 8.22 18.01 -15.09
C THR A 14 7.35 16.77 -15.29
N GLY A 15 6.69 16.33 -14.22
CA GLY A 15 5.76 15.20 -14.25
C GLY A 15 4.32 15.69 -14.21
N VAL A 16 3.46 15.16 -15.07
CA VAL A 16 2.03 15.49 -15.08
C VAL A 16 1.20 14.24 -14.82
N LEU A 17 0.38 14.28 -13.76
CA LEU A 17 -0.59 13.23 -13.44
C LEU A 17 -1.95 13.55 -14.06
N LYS A 18 -2.28 12.75 -15.06
CA LYS A 18 -3.46 12.68 -15.91
C LYS A 18 -4.60 11.74 -15.56
N VAL A 19 -5.86 12.11 -15.68
CA VAL A 19 -6.87 11.12 -16.11
C VAL A 19 -7.07 11.27 -17.62
N VAL A 20 -6.96 10.17 -18.37
CA VAL A 20 -7.20 10.14 -19.81
C VAL A 20 -8.34 9.19 -20.12
N ASP A 21 -9.11 9.51 -21.15
CA ASP A 21 -10.15 8.62 -21.64
C ASP A 21 -9.54 7.27 -22.06
N PRO A 22 -10.17 6.15 -21.73
CA PRO A 22 -11.54 6.01 -21.16
C PRO A 22 -11.59 5.82 -19.62
N GLY A 23 -10.58 6.29 -18.88
CA GLY A 23 -10.50 6.15 -17.41
C GLY A 23 -9.15 5.66 -16.88
N LEU A 24 -8.07 5.99 -17.58
CA LEU A 24 -6.72 5.62 -17.18
C LEU A 24 -6.07 6.77 -16.40
N LEU A 25 -5.48 6.46 -15.25
CA LEU A 25 -4.58 7.35 -14.53
C LEU A 25 -3.19 7.20 -15.13
N VAL A 26 -2.61 8.29 -15.64
CA VAL A 26 -1.32 8.26 -16.37
C VAL A 26 -0.38 9.32 -15.81
N LEU A 27 0.83 8.91 -15.48
CA LEU A 27 1.95 9.80 -15.17
C LEU A 27 2.81 9.98 -16.41
N LEU A 28 2.88 11.21 -16.91
CA LEU A 28 3.64 11.57 -18.09
C LEU A 28 4.89 12.36 -17.71
N ASN A 29 5.95 12.16 -18.49
CA ASN A 29 7.02 13.12 -18.62
C ASN A 29 6.53 14.25 -19.55
N ASP A 30 6.31 15.43 -18.98
CA ASP A 30 5.75 16.57 -19.71
C ASP A 30 6.74 17.16 -20.74
N THR A 31 8.05 16.93 -20.55
CA THR A 31 9.07 17.42 -21.49
C THR A 31 9.07 16.69 -22.84
N ASN A 32 8.71 15.40 -22.87
CA ASN A 32 8.76 14.59 -24.09
C ASN A 32 7.48 13.77 -24.37
N GLY A 33 6.47 13.88 -23.51
CA GLY A 33 5.20 13.15 -23.60
C GLY A 33 5.29 11.66 -23.28
N GLY A 34 6.45 11.16 -22.81
CA GLY A 34 6.65 9.74 -22.50
C GLY A 34 5.84 9.29 -21.29
N ILE A 35 5.24 8.10 -21.38
CA ILE A 35 4.52 7.49 -20.25
C ILE A 35 5.54 6.92 -19.26
N ILE A 36 5.53 7.43 -18.03
CA ILE A 36 6.35 6.92 -16.92
C ILE A 36 5.62 5.77 -16.22
N TRP A 37 4.32 5.94 -15.98
CA TRP A 37 3.47 4.96 -15.32
C TRP A 37 2.02 5.14 -15.76
N SER A 38 1.23 4.07 -15.71
CA SER A 38 -0.21 4.11 -15.94
C SER A 38 -0.92 3.03 -15.13
N SER A 39 -2.13 3.33 -14.66
CA SER A 39 -3.02 2.34 -14.05
C SER A 39 -3.43 1.28 -15.07
N ASN A 40 -3.68 0.05 -14.61
CA ASN A 40 -4.27 -0.98 -15.44
C ASN A 40 -5.79 -1.05 -15.18
N THR A 41 -6.60 -0.63 -16.14
CA THR A 41 -8.07 -0.66 -16.05
C THR A 41 -8.66 -1.30 -17.29
N SER A 42 -9.57 -2.26 -17.14
CA SER A 42 -10.24 -2.94 -18.26
C SER A 42 -11.62 -2.36 -18.60
N ARG A 43 -12.20 -1.59 -17.68
CA ARG A 43 -13.54 -0.99 -17.81
C ARG A 43 -13.45 0.47 -18.30
N HIS A 44 -14.51 0.93 -18.93
CA HIS A 44 -14.64 2.28 -19.47
C HIS A 44 -15.80 2.99 -18.79
N VAL A 45 -15.66 4.29 -18.57
CA VAL A 45 -16.68 5.15 -17.97
C VAL A 45 -16.92 6.38 -18.84
N LYS A 46 -18.03 7.09 -18.60
CA LYS A 46 -18.42 8.23 -19.45
C LYS A 46 -17.65 9.49 -19.07
N THR A 47 -17.47 9.70 -17.77
CA THR A 47 -16.82 10.91 -17.24
C THR A 47 -15.80 10.50 -16.19
N PRO A 48 -14.59 10.06 -16.60
CA PRO A 48 -13.59 9.56 -15.67
C PRO A 48 -12.98 10.69 -14.85
N VAL A 49 -12.94 10.51 -13.54
CA VAL A 49 -12.31 11.45 -12.59
C VAL A 49 -11.41 10.70 -11.61
N ALA A 50 -10.33 11.35 -11.19
CA ALA A 50 -9.50 10.92 -10.07
C ALA A 50 -9.89 11.69 -8.81
N LYS A 51 -10.11 10.98 -7.70
CA LYS A 51 -10.53 11.57 -6.43
C LYS A 51 -9.73 10.97 -5.28
N LEU A 52 -9.16 11.83 -4.44
CA LEU A 52 -8.62 11.41 -3.14
C LEU A 52 -9.76 11.40 -2.12
N LEU A 53 -10.06 10.23 -1.57
CA LEU A 53 -11.10 10.05 -0.56
C LEU A 53 -10.57 10.43 0.84
N ASP A 54 -11.49 10.71 1.78
CA ASP A 54 -11.16 11.01 3.19
C ASP A 54 -10.40 9.88 3.89
N SER A 55 -10.52 8.64 3.38
CA SER A 55 -9.74 7.49 3.85
C SER A 55 -8.26 7.55 3.46
N GLY A 56 -7.89 8.43 2.53
CA GLY A 56 -6.58 8.46 1.87
C GLY A 56 -6.49 7.58 0.62
N ASN A 57 -7.57 6.89 0.24
CA ASN A 57 -7.59 6.10 -1.00
C ASN A 57 -7.74 7.03 -2.21
N LEU A 58 -6.75 7.01 -3.11
CA LEU A 58 -6.86 7.64 -4.42
C LEU A 58 -7.61 6.70 -5.36
N VAL A 59 -8.74 7.13 -5.90
CA VAL A 59 -9.59 6.30 -6.77
C VAL A 59 -9.81 6.96 -8.12
N VAL A 60 -9.98 6.11 -9.15
CA VAL A 60 -10.50 6.53 -10.46
C VAL A 60 -11.89 5.96 -10.62
N LYS A 61 -12.87 6.79 -10.98
CA LYS A 61 -14.29 6.40 -11.08
C LYS A 61 -15.01 7.24 -12.13
N ASP A 62 -16.25 6.85 -12.46
CA ASP A 62 -17.16 7.77 -13.14
C ASP A 62 -17.57 8.88 -12.16
N GLU A 63 -17.58 10.13 -12.60
CA GLU A 63 -18.00 11.27 -11.79
C GLU A 63 -19.38 11.04 -11.16
N ASN A 64 -20.29 10.43 -11.92
CA ASN A 64 -21.68 10.22 -11.55
C ASN A 64 -21.94 8.89 -10.84
N ASP A 65 -20.91 8.10 -10.54
CA ASP A 65 -21.00 6.84 -9.80
C ASP A 65 -20.11 6.88 -8.56
N ASP A 66 -20.73 6.83 -7.39
CA ASP A 66 -20.06 6.80 -6.08
C ASP A 66 -20.01 5.39 -5.48
N ASP A 67 -20.50 4.35 -6.16
CA ASP A 67 -20.40 2.97 -5.68
C ASP A 67 -18.93 2.51 -5.70
N PRO A 68 -18.34 2.19 -4.53
CA PRO A 68 -16.97 1.68 -4.46
C PRO A 68 -16.75 0.39 -5.25
N GLY A 69 -17.80 -0.42 -5.45
CA GLY A 69 -17.75 -1.62 -6.29
C GLY A 69 -17.53 -1.32 -7.78
N ASN A 70 -17.76 -0.07 -8.20
CA ASN A 70 -17.61 0.38 -9.59
C ASN A 70 -16.37 1.21 -9.85
N PHE A 71 -15.50 1.42 -8.87
CA PHE A 71 -14.23 2.09 -9.08
C PHE A 71 -13.38 1.34 -10.13
N LEU A 72 -12.75 2.10 -11.02
CA LEU A 72 -11.90 1.58 -12.08
C LEU A 72 -10.52 1.20 -11.55
N TRP A 73 -10.02 2.00 -10.62
CA TRP A 73 -8.71 1.82 -10.00
C TRP A 73 -8.73 2.38 -8.58
N GLU A 74 -7.99 1.74 -7.68
CA GLU A 74 -7.86 2.15 -6.29
C GLU A 74 -6.40 2.03 -5.85
N GLY A 75 -5.87 3.09 -5.24
CA GLY A 75 -4.51 3.10 -4.71
C GLY A 75 -4.33 2.11 -3.56
N PHE A 76 -5.39 1.84 -2.79
CA PHE A 76 -5.35 0.86 -1.69
C PHE A 76 -5.08 -0.58 -2.14
N ASN A 77 -5.28 -0.89 -3.43
CA ASN A 77 -4.96 -2.18 -4.01
C ASN A 77 -3.46 -2.32 -4.37
N TYR A 78 -2.70 -1.22 -4.33
CA TYR A 78 -1.27 -1.16 -4.68
C TYR A 78 -0.46 -0.34 -3.65
N PRO A 79 -0.40 -0.75 -2.38
CA PRO A 79 0.38 -0.05 -1.38
C PRO A 79 1.89 -0.17 -1.63
N THR A 80 2.62 0.76 -1.02
CA THR A 80 4.09 0.74 -0.95
C THR A 80 4.53 0.05 0.35
N ASP A 81 5.08 0.81 1.29
CA ASP A 81 5.59 0.31 2.56
C ASP A 81 4.56 0.39 3.70
N THR A 82 3.42 1.03 3.46
CA THR A 82 2.51 1.45 4.52
C THR A 82 1.10 0.88 4.36
N PHE A 83 0.55 0.39 5.48
CA PHE A 83 -0.81 -0.12 5.62
C PHE A 83 -1.66 0.84 6.46
N LEU A 84 -2.67 1.43 5.81
CA LEU A 84 -3.57 2.46 6.35
C LEU A 84 -4.91 1.86 6.85
N PRO A 85 -5.66 2.59 7.69
CA PRO A 85 -6.99 2.17 8.10
C PRO A 85 -7.93 1.99 6.89
N GLY A 86 -8.77 0.96 6.91
CA GLY A 86 -9.74 0.64 5.86
C GLY A 86 -9.16 -0.12 4.65
N MET A 87 -7.84 -0.26 4.54
CA MET A 87 -7.23 -1.10 3.51
C MET A 87 -7.55 -2.59 3.72
N LYS A 88 -7.62 -3.34 2.62
CA LYS A 88 -7.76 -4.80 2.63
C LYS A 88 -6.40 -5.45 2.44
N TYR A 89 -5.74 -5.82 3.52
CA TYR A 89 -4.40 -6.39 3.46
C TYR A 89 -4.47 -7.92 3.35
N GLY A 90 -4.33 -8.46 2.15
CA GLY A 90 -4.49 -9.90 1.89
C GLY A 90 -4.93 -10.18 0.45
N TRP A 91 -5.67 -11.27 0.25
CA TRP A 91 -6.05 -11.77 -1.07
C TRP A 91 -7.47 -11.41 -1.46
N ASN A 92 -7.61 -10.97 -2.71
CA ASN A 92 -8.86 -11.03 -3.46
C ASN A 92 -8.79 -12.22 -4.43
N TYR A 93 -9.53 -13.29 -4.14
CA TYR A 93 -9.49 -14.52 -4.93
C TYR A 93 -10.19 -14.38 -6.27
N LYS A 94 -11.12 -13.42 -6.43
CA LYS A 94 -11.78 -13.15 -7.71
C LYS A 94 -10.84 -12.52 -8.73
N THR A 95 -10.02 -11.56 -8.28
CA THR A 95 -9.08 -10.84 -9.16
C THR A 95 -7.70 -11.49 -9.21
N GLY A 96 -7.40 -12.39 -8.27
CA GLY A 96 -6.07 -12.97 -8.09
C GLY A 96 -5.03 -11.98 -7.55
N LEU A 97 -5.48 -10.85 -6.99
CA LEU A 97 -4.61 -9.81 -6.45
C LEU A 97 -4.32 -10.05 -4.97
N GLU A 98 -3.03 -10.09 -4.62
CA GLU A 98 -2.57 -9.93 -3.25
C GLU A 98 -2.23 -8.46 -3.00
N VAL A 99 -2.86 -7.88 -1.97
CA VAL A 99 -2.47 -6.60 -1.39
C VAL A 99 -1.48 -6.88 -0.27
N TYR A 100 -0.20 -6.60 -0.53
CA TYR A 100 0.89 -6.79 0.42
C TYR A 100 1.75 -5.50 0.53
N VAL A 101 2.55 -5.33 1.59
CA VAL A 101 3.45 -4.16 1.74
C VAL A 101 4.90 -4.57 1.53
N SER A 102 5.69 -3.68 0.95
CA SER A 102 7.13 -3.85 0.73
C SER A 102 7.91 -2.66 1.26
N SER A 103 9.03 -2.92 1.92
CA SER A 103 9.88 -1.86 2.45
C SER A 103 10.44 -1.00 1.33
N TRP A 104 10.67 0.28 1.60
CA TRP A 104 11.59 1.09 0.80
C TRP A 104 13.01 0.51 0.85
N LYS A 105 13.80 0.79 -0.18
CA LYS A 105 15.21 0.40 -0.26
C LYS A 105 16.09 1.14 0.74
N SER A 106 15.75 2.39 1.04
CA SER A 106 16.37 3.11 2.15
C SER A 106 15.44 4.21 2.65
N LYS A 107 15.88 4.98 3.67
CA LYS A 107 15.10 6.12 4.16
C LYS A 107 14.86 7.18 3.08
N ASP A 108 15.83 7.33 2.16
CA ASP A 108 15.84 8.39 1.15
C ASP A 108 15.57 7.84 -0.27
N ASP A 109 15.36 6.53 -0.40
CA ASP A 109 15.09 5.85 -1.68
C ASP A 109 13.80 5.00 -1.57
N PRO A 110 12.68 5.48 -2.13
CA PRO A 110 11.38 4.81 -2.05
C PRO A 110 11.22 3.65 -3.03
N SER A 111 12.25 3.30 -3.81
CA SER A 111 12.21 2.10 -4.64
C SER A 111 12.06 0.84 -3.79
N SER A 112 11.57 -0.24 -4.41
CA SER A 112 11.34 -1.51 -3.73
C SER A 112 12.62 -2.02 -3.05
N GLY A 113 12.56 -2.16 -1.73
CA GLY A 113 13.61 -2.75 -0.91
C GLY A 113 13.52 -4.26 -0.80
N ASP A 114 14.32 -4.82 0.10
CA ASP A 114 14.48 -6.28 0.22
C ASP A 114 13.41 -6.97 1.07
N PHE A 115 12.57 -6.24 1.81
CA PHE A 115 11.61 -6.85 2.73
C PHE A 115 10.18 -6.70 2.21
N SER A 116 9.40 -7.75 2.36
CA SER A 116 7.96 -7.72 2.07
C SER A 116 7.19 -8.56 3.07
N TYR A 117 5.96 -8.14 3.38
CA TYR A 117 5.10 -8.82 4.34
C TYR A 117 3.84 -9.30 3.61
N HIS A 118 3.73 -10.61 3.45
CA HIS A 118 2.74 -11.28 2.59
C HIS A 118 1.70 -12.03 3.40
N PHE A 119 0.48 -12.12 2.88
CA PHE A 119 -0.58 -12.95 3.42
C PHE A 119 -0.45 -14.37 2.89
N ASP A 120 -0.22 -15.33 3.76
CA ASP A 120 -0.20 -16.74 3.43
C ASP A 120 -1.54 -17.40 3.77
N PRO A 121 -2.36 -17.73 2.76
CA PRO A 121 -3.62 -18.43 2.97
C PRO A 121 -3.44 -19.95 3.14
N THR A 122 -2.21 -20.48 3.06
CA THR A 122 -1.96 -21.93 3.17
C THR A 122 -2.24 -22.44 4.58
N GLY A 123 -3.25 -23.30 4.72
CA GLY A 123 -3.70 -23.77 6.03
C GLY A 123 -4.59 -22.72 6.71
N TYR A 124 -4.26 -22.35 7.95
CA TYR A 124 -4.96 -21.26 8.62
C TYR A 124 -4.20 -19.93 8.40
N PRO A 125 -4.89 -18.85 7.99
CA PRO A 125 -4.25 -17.61 7.56
C PRO A 125 -3.23 -17.02 8.53
N GLN A 126 -2.08 -16.65 7.97
CA GLN A 126 -0.98 -16.00 8.66
C GLN A 126 -0.28 -15.01 7.73
N TYR A 127 0.61 -14.19 8.27
CA TYR A 127 1.51 -13.35 7.50
C TYR A 127 2.95 -13.82 7.59
N LEU A 128 3.68 -13.64 6.49
CA LEU A 128 5.08 -14.02 6.34
C LEU A 128 5.91 -12.79 6.01
N LEU A 129 6.88 -12.48 6.86
CA LEU A 129 7.93 -11.51 6.52
C LEU A 129 8.99 -12.23 5.71
N ARG A 130 9.18 -11.76 4.49
CA ARG A 130 10.14 -12.30 3.55
C ARG A 130 11.28 -11.31 3.34
N LYS A 131 12.48 -11.84 3.15
CA LYS A 131 13.63 -11.11 2.63
C LYS A 131 13.91 -11.58 1.22
N ASN A 132 14.29 -10.64 0.36
CA ASN A 132 14.44 -10.75 -1.07
C ASN A 132 13.08 -10.81 -1.80
N THR A 133 12.91 -9.90 -2.76
CA THR A 133 11.71 -9.76 -3.59
C THR A 133 11.65 -10.80 -4.71
N TYR A 134 12.79 -11.38 -5.10
CA TYR A 134 12.83 -12.47 -6.07
C TYR A 134 12.39 -13.78 -5.40
N TYR A 135 11.28 -14.33 -5.89
CA TYR A 135 10.62 -15.50 -5.29
C TYR A 135 11.57 -16.68 -5.04
N TRP A 136 12.50 -16.96 -5.96
CA TRP A 136 13.44 -18.09 -5.85
C TRP A 136 14.59 -17.85 -4.84
N LEU A 137 14.82 -16.61 -4.42
CA LEU A 137 15.78 -16.23 -3.38
C LEU A 137 15.08 -15.82 -2.06
N SER A 138 13.76 -15.92 -2.03
CA SER A 138 12.95 -15.43 -0.91
C SER A 138 13.13 -16.31 0.32
N VAL A 139 13.55 -15.70 1.43
CA VAL A 139 13.69 -16.36 2.73
C VAL A 139 12.63 -15.83 3.68
N VAL A 140 11.89 -16.72 4.33
CA VAL A 140 10.94 -16.35 5.39
C VAL A 140 11.73 -16.05 6.67
N LEU A 141 11.69 -14.81 7.13
CA LEU A 141 12.34 -14.36 8.36
C LEU A 141 11.44 -14.42 9.58
N PHE A 142 10.13 -14.23 9.40
CA PHE A 142 9.16 -14.23 10.47
C PHE A 142 7.80 -14.74 9.99
N LYS A 143 7.09 -15.41 10.89
CA LYS A 143 5.70 -15.84 10.70
C LYS A 143 4.86 -15.23 11.81
N SER A 144 3.77 -14.56 11.45
CA SER A 144 2.82 -14.06 12.44
C SER A 144 2.13 -15.19 13.19
N GLY A 145 2.15 -16.40 12.65
CA GLY A 145 1.31 -17.50 13.11
C GLY A 145 -0.18 -17.25 12.80
N PRO A 146 -1.04 -18.25 13.03
CA PRO A 146 -2.45 -18.19 12.70
C PRO A 146 -3.20 -17.13 13.53
N TRP A 147 -4.27 -16.59 12.95
CA TRP A 147 -5.22 -15.76 13.66
C TRP A 147 -6.04 -16.57 14.68
N ASN A 148 -6.13 -16.10 15.92
CA ASN A 148 -6.83 -16.82 17.00
C ASN A 148 -8.20 -16.22 17.37
N GLY A 149 -8.74 -15.32 16.54
CA GLY A 149 -9.96 -14.56 16.83
C GLY A 149 -9.72 -13.21 17.48
N LEU A 150 -8.54 -13.00 18.09
CA LEU A 150 -8.17 -11.75 18.76
C LEU A 150 -6.94 -11.08 18.14
N CYS A 151 -5.92 -11.88 17.83
CA CYS A 151 -4.64 -11.45 17.26
C CYS A 151 -3.97 -12.61 16.50
N PHE A 152 -2.88 -12.34 15.80
CA PHE A 152 -2.01 -13.41 15.29
C PHE A 152 -1.11 -13.92 16.42
N SER A 153 -0.89 -15.23 16.52
CA SER A 153 -0.26 -15.86 17.69
C SER A 153 1.20 -15.41 17.94
N GLY A 154 1.93 -15.09 16.87
CA GLY A 154 3.27 -14.50 16.90
C GLY A 154 3.28 -12.99 17.13
N THR A 155 2.10 -12.35 17.26
CA THR A 155 1.93 -10.89 17.41
C THR A 155 1.01 -10.50 18.59
N PRO A 156 1.22 -11.05 19.79
CA PRO A 156 0.25 -10.96 20.90
C PRO A 156 0.08 -9.55 21.50
N SER A 157 0.92 -8.58 21.10
CA SER A 157 0.85 -7.19 21.52
C SER A 157 -0.31 -6.41 20.89
N LEU A 158 -0.87 -6.88 19.76
CA LEU A 158 -2.04 -6.28 19.11
C LEU A 158 -3.32 -6.74 19.81
N ARG A 159 -3.58 -6.20 21.01
CA ARG A 159 -4.81 -6.46 21.77
C ARG A 159 -5.92 -5.49 21.37
N LYS A 160 -7.17 -5.90 21.65
CA LYS A 160 -8.36 -5.04 21.53
C LYS A 160 -8.12 -3.72 22.28
N ASN A 161 -8.36 -2.61 21.62
CA ASN A 161 -8.18 -1.26 22.15
C ASN A 161 -9.46 -0.45 21.93
N THR A 162 -9.61 0.67 22.66
CA THR A 162 -10.71 1.63 22.50
C THR A 162 -10.53 2.52 21.29
N TYR A 163 -9.31 2.65 20.75
CA TYR A 163 -9.00 3.58 19.67
C TYR A 163 -9.11 2.98 18.27
N TYR A 164 -9.05 1.66 18.14
CA TYR A 164 -9.07 0.96 16.86
C TYR A 164 -9.68 -0.42 17.01
N LYS A 165 -10.25 -0.93 15.91
CA LYS A 165 -10.72 -2.32 15.80
C LYS A 165 -10.02 -3.01 14.65
N TYR A 166 -9.64 -4.26 14.88
CA TYR A 166 -9.07 -5.15 13.88
C TYR A 166 -10.07 -6.24 13.55
N ARG A 167 -10.05 -6.71 12.31
CA ARG A 167 -10.76 -7.93 11.93
C ARG A 167 -10.02 -8.66 10.83
N LEU A 168 -10.15 -9.98 10.87
CA LEU A 168 -9.81 -10.85 9.76
C LEU A 168 -11.12 -11.24 9.06
N VAL A 169 -11.19 -11.01 7.76
CA VAL A 169 -12.28 -11.47 6.91
C VAL A 169 -11.78 -12.68 6.14
N LEU A 170 -12.52 -13.79 6.21
CA LEU A 170 -12.23 -15.04 5.50
C LEU A 170 -13.52 -15.57 4.89
N ASN A 171 -13.57 -15.64 3.56
CA ASN A 171 -14.66 -16.27 2.82
C ASN A 171 -14.14 -16.78 1.46
N GLU A 172 -15.04 -17.35 0.66
CA GLU A 172 -14.72 -17.92 -0.67
C GLU A 172 -14.18 -16.90 -1.69
N ASN A 173 -14.43 -15.61 -1.48
CA ASN A 173 -14.11 -14.54 -2.43
C ASN A 173 -12.85 -13.76 -2.04
N GLU A 174 -12.60 -13.59 -0.74
CA GLU A 174 -11.52 -12.76 -0.22
C GLU A 174 -11.08 -13.21 1.18
N ALA A 175 -9.78 -13.02 1.45
CA ALA A 175 -9.16 -13.26 2.74
C ALA A 175 -8.19 -12.14 3.07
N TYR A 176 -8.51 -11.31 4.05
CA TYR A 176 -7.68 -10.14 4.38
C TYR A 176 -7.85 -9.69 5.82
N TYR A 177 -6.80 -9.04 6.32
CA TYR A 177 -6.84 -8.27 7.55
C TYR A 177 -7.19 -6.82 7.23
N THR A 178 -7.98 -6.21 8.09
CA THR A 178 -8.27 -4.78 8.02
C THR A 178 -8.39 -4.19 9.43
N TYR A 179 -8.17 -2.89 9.53
CA TYR A 179 -8.36 -2.15 10.76
C TYR A 179 -9.03 -0.82 10.50
N GLU A 180 -9.80 -0.38 11.47
CA GLU A 180 -10.50 0.90 11.43
C GLU A 180 -10.21 1.66 12.72
N LEU A 181 -10.01 2.96 12.58
CA LEU A 181 -9.89 3.88 13.71
C LEU A 181 -11.28 4.20 14.24
N LEU A 182 -11.47 4.07 15.55
CA LEU A 182 -12.70 4.45 16.24
C LEU A 182 -12.69 5.93 16.64
N ASP A 183 -11.50 6.46 16.91
CA ASP A 183 -11.26 7.87 17.18
C ASP A 183 -10.54 8.51 15.99
N ARG A 184 -11.20 9.49 15.35
CA ARG A 184 -10.67 10.19 14.17
C ARG A 184 -9.56 11.20 14.51
N SER A 185 -9.36 11.53 15.79
CA SER A 185 -8.27 12.40 16.23
C SER A 185 -6.91 11.69 16.27
N ILE A 186 -6.94 10.36 16.24
CA ILE A 186 -5.75 9.51 16.32
C ILE A 186 -5.26 9.17 14.91
N TYR A 187 -3.95 9.23 14.73
CA TYR A 187 -3.28 8.70 13.55
C TYR A 187 -2.54 7.43 13.91
N GLN A 188 -2.86 6.33 13.22
CA GLN A 188 -2.16 5.05 13.33
C GLN A 188 -1.89 4.53 11.93
N ILE A 189 -0.64 4.18 11.67
CA ILE A 189 -0.20 3.51 10.45
C ILE A 189 0.79 2.40 10.80
N TYR A 190 0.90 1.45 9.89
CA TYR A 190 1.86 0.36 9.97
C TYR A 190 2.79 0.41 8.78
N THR A 191 4.10 0.48 9.03
CA THR A 191 5.11 0.57 7.96
C THR A 191 6.09 -0.61 8.00
N CYS A 192 6.37 -1.18 6.83
CA CYS A 192 7.43 -2.15 6.59
C CYS A 192 8.74 -1.40 6.34
N THR A 193 9.71 -1.49 7.24
CA THR A 193 10.94 -0.70 7.15
C THR A 193 12.13 -1.52 6.68
N HIS A 194 13.08 -0.89 5.98
CA HIS A 194 14.34 -1.52 5.52
C HIS A 194 15.27 -2.01 6.65
N MET A 195 15.07 -1.57 7.89
CA MET A 195 15.91 -2.00 9.01
C MET A 195 15.52 -3.41 9.47
N GLN A 196 16.50 -4.31 9.45
CA GLN A 196 16.40 -5.69 9.89
C GLN A 196 15.67 -5.77 11.25
N PRO A 197 14.68 -6.66 11.41
CA PRO A 197 13.91 -6.72 12.64
C PRO A 197 14.83 -7.14 13.79
N CYS A 198 15.02 -6.25 14.77
CA CYS A 198 15.16 -6.73 16.14
C CYS A 198 13.97 -7.66 16.38
N THR A 199 14.17 -8.76 17.10
CA THR A 199 13.21 -9.85 17.33
C THR A 199 11.84 -9.45 17.89
N ASN A 200 11.59 -8.16 18.14
CA ASN A 200 10.34 -7.53 18.58
C ASN A 200 9.80 -6.42 17.64
N CYS A 201 10.44 -6.14 16.50
CA CYS A 201 10.06 -5.04 15.60
C CYS A 201 9.06 -5.50 14.53
N MET A 202 7.81 -5.70 14.94
CA MET A 202 6.71 -5.62 13.98
C MET A 202 6.24 -4.18 13.86
N MET A 203 5.99 -3.78 12.61
CA MET A 203 5.33 -2.56 12.16
C MET A 203 5.41 -1.39 13.14
N LYS A 204 6.35 -0.46 12.91
CA LYS A 204 6.52 0.69 13.79
C LYS A 204 5.23 1.51 13.83
N LEU A 205 4.62 1.54 15.02
CA LEU A 205 3.51 2.41 15.35
C LEU A 205 4.04 3.85 15.41
N LYS A 206 3.56 4.73 14.52
CA LYS A 206 3.77 6.17 14.65
C LYS A 206 2.48 6.83 15.10
N VAL A 207 2.36 7.07 16.41
CA VAL A 207 1.31 7.96 16.97
C VAL A 207 1.90 9.37 16.95
N VAL A 208 1.36 10.25 16.11
CA VAL A 208 1.62 11.69 16.20
C VAL A 208 0.37 12.29 16.83
N PRO A 209 0.42 12.81 18.07
CA PRO A 209 -0.70 13.58 18.60
C PRO A 209 -0.88 14.82 17.72
N THR A 210 -2.10 15.01 17.21
CA THR A 210 -2.49 16.26 16.57
C THR A 210 -2.46 17.36 17.61
N ILE A 211 -1.59 18.35 17.41
CA ILE A 211 -1.72 19.65 18.06
C ILE A 211 -2.94 20.29 17.38
N SER A 212 -4.06 20.30 18.08
CA SER A 212 -5.18 21.16 17.75
C SER A 212 -4.68 22.62 17.80
N CYS A 213 -4.79 23.34 16.68
CA CYS A 213 -4.63 24.80 16.67
C CYS A 213 -5.71 25.48 17.51
#